data_AF-N2A1D3-F1
#
_entry.id   AF-N2A1D3-F1
#
_cell.length_a   1.000
_cell.length_b   1.000
_cell.length_c   1.000
_cell.angle_alpha   90.00
_cell.angle_beta   90.00
_cell.angle_gamma   90.00
#
_symmetry.space_group_name_H-M   'P 1'
#
loop_
_entity.id
_entity.type
_entity.pdbx_description
1 polymer ?
#
loop_
_entity_poly.entity_id
_entity_poly.type
_entity_poly.pdbx_seq_one_letter_code
_entity_poly.pdbx_strand_id
1 'polypeptide(L)' 'MKTELTEFMKTLNANKKNLTRQQYRTIKGQAFAGDIKGAEKGLYKLLDRRCG' A
#
# COMPACT_ATOMS: atom_id res chain seq x y z
N MET A 1 2.78 11.99 -17.61
CA MET A 1 2.30 11.98 -16.21
C MET A 1 2.38 10.56 -15.68
N LYS A 2 2.99 10.35 -14.51
CA LYS A 2 2.80 9.09 -13.78
C LYS A 2 1.44 9.19 -13.10
N THR A 3 0.63 8.13 -13.18
CA THR A 3 -0.67 8.11 -12.49
C THR A 3 -0.45 7.94 -10.99
N GLU A 4 -1.32 8.50 -10.16
CA GLU A 4 -1.30 8.36 -8.68
C GLU A 4 -1.20 6.89 -8.27
N LEU A 5 -1.91 6.01 -8.98
CA LEU A 5 -1.83 4.55 -8.81
C LEU A 5 -0.42 3.99 -9.07
N THR A 6 0.29 4.49 -10.09
CA THR A 6 1.64 4.04 -10.42
C THR A 6 2.64 4.41 -9.32
N GLU A 7 2.49 5.62 -8.76
CA GLU A 7 3.34 6.09 -7.66
C GLU A 7 3.07 5.31 -6.39
N PHE A 8 1.80 5.12 -6.05
CA PHE A 8 1.39 4.28 -4.93
C PHE A 8 1.92 2.84 -5.03
N MET A 9 1.82 2.22 -6.21
CA MET A 9 2.32 0.85 -6.43
C MET A 9 3.83 0.73 -6.21
N LYS A 10 4.62 1.76 -6.52
CA LYS A 10 6.06 1.76 -6.23
C LYS A 10 6.30 1.74 -4.72
N THR A 11 5.60 2.58 -3.98
CA THR A 11 5.67 2.63 -2.51
C THR A 11 5.25 1.31 -1.87
N LEU A 12 4.14 0.72 -2.35
CA LEU A 12 3.65 -0.57 -1.87
C LEU A 12 4.65 -1.71 -2.15
N ASN A 13 5.26 -1.73 -3.33
CA ASN A 13 6.25 -2.74 -3.70
C ASN A 13 7.56 -2.60 -2.91
N ALA A 14 8.03 -1.38 -2.65
CA ALA A 14 9.21 -1.13 -1.82
C ALA A 14 9.04 -1.67 -0.38
N ASN A 15 7.80 -1.66 0.11
CA ASN A 15 7.45 -2.12 1.46
C ASN A 15 6.99 -3.59 1.53
N LYS A 16 7.03 -4.34 0.42
CA LYS A 16 6.49 -5.71 0.34
C LYS A 16 7.07 -6.66 1.40
N LYS A 17 8.35 -6.52 1.75
CA LYS A 17 9.03 -7.31 2.79
C LYS A 17 8.47 -7.07 4.20
N ASN A 18 7.89 -5.90 4.42
CA ASN A 18 7.29 -5.49 5.70
C ASN A 18 5.78 -5.80 5.75
N LEU A 19 5.24 -6.58 4.82
CA LEU A 19 3.82 -6.90 4.74
C LEU A 19 3.63 -8.41 4.65
N THR A 20 2.57 -8.93 5.26
CA THR A 20 2.13 -10.28 4.95
C THR A 20 1.56 -10.31 3.53
N ARG A 21 1.51 -11.49 2.91
CA ARG A 21 0.91 -11.67 1.58
C ARG A 21 -0.52 -11.16 1.52
N GLN A 22 -1.30 -11.35 2.59
CA GLN A 22 -2.67 -10.88 2.68
C GLN A 22 -2.73 -9.35 2.75
N GLN A 23 -1.96 -8.73 3.65
CA GLN A 23 -1.89 -7.27 3.78
C GLN A 23 -1.54 -6.60 2.45
N TYR A 24 -0.49 -7.10 1.78
CA TYR A 24 -0.10 -6.59 0.46
C TYR A 24 -1.24 -6.70 -0.56
N ARG A 25 -1.93 -7.85 -0.63
CA ARG A 25 -3.05 -8.05 -1.57
C ARG A 25 -4.24 -7.15 -1.28
N THR A 26 -4.58 -6.96 -0.01
CA THR A 26 -5.70 -6.09 0.40
C THR A 26 -5.43 -4.65 0.02
N ILE A 27 -4.27 -4.10 0.40
CA ILE A 27 -3.88 -2.72 0.08
C ILE A 27 -3.80 -2.51 -1.44
N LYS A 28 -3.23 -3.49 -2.17
CA LYS A 28 -3.19 -3.47 -3.63
C LYS A 28 -4.59 -3.44 -4.25
N GLY A 29 -5.53 -4.22 -3.70
CA GLY A 29 -6.92 -4.28 -4.17
C GLY A 29 -7.67 -2.95 -3.98
N GLN A 30 -7.48 -2.29 -2.82
CA GLN A 30 -8.07 -0.98 -2.54
C GLN A 30 -7.62 0.09 -3.55
N ALA A 31 -6.31 0.16 -3.83
CA ALA A 31 -5.79 1.10 -4.80
C ALA A 31 -6.31 0.83 -6.22
N PHE A 32 -6.44 -0.44 -6.64
CA PHE A 32 -7.05 -0.77 -7.93
C PHE A 32 -8.54 -0.49 -8.01
N ALA A 33 -9.26 -0.49 -6.88
CA ALA A 33 -10.66 -0.08 -6.81
C ALA A 33 -10.83 1.46 -6.86
N GLY A 34 -9.73 2.22 -6.95
CA GLY A 34 -9.73 3.69 -6.99
C GLY A 34 -9.60 4.36 -5.61
N ASP A 35 -9.60 3.59 -4.52
CA ASP A 35 -9.39 4.11 -3.17
C ASP A 35 -7.90 4.16 -2.81
N ILE A 36 -7.15 5.02 -3.50
CA ILE A 36 -5.70 5.15 -3.29
C ILE A 36 -5.40 5.75 -1.91
N LYS A 37 -6.15 6.79 -1.50
CA LYS A 37 -5.97 7.43 -0.18
C LYS A 37 -6.25 6.48 0.98
N GLY A 38 -7.28 5.65 0.89
CA GLY A 38 -7.56 4.60 1.87
C GLY A 38 -6.44 3.55 1.90
N ALA A 39 -5.94 3.15 0.73
CA ALA A 39 -4.82 2.22 0.61
C ALA A 39 -3.52 2.78 1.23
N GLU A 40 -3.22 4.07 1.03
CA GLU A 40 -2.09 4.77 1.65
C GLU A 40 -2.19 4.78 3.17
N LYS A 41 -3.33 5.22 3.71
CA LYS A 41 -3.57 5.23 5.15
C LYS A 41 -3.44 3.82 5.75
N GLY A 42 -3.96 2.80 5.04
CA GLY A 42 -3.82 1.41 5.42
C GLY A 42 -2.36 0.95 5.46
N LEU A 43 -1.57 1.29 4.42
CA LEU A 43 -0.15 0.98 4.34
C LEU A 43 0.64 1.63 5.49
N TYR A 44 0.47 2.92 5.73
CA TYR A 44 1.15 3.64 6.81
C TYR A 44 0.87 3.00 8.18
N LYS A 45 -0.40 2.69 8.47
CA LYS A 45 -0.78 2.05 9.73
C LYS A 45 -0.16 0.65 9.92
N LEU A 46 0.04 -0.08 8.82
CA LEU A 46 0.66 -1.41 8.87
C LEU A 46 2.18 -1.33 9.10
N LEU A 47 2.84 -0.31 8.54
CA LEU A 47 4.27 -0.09 8.71
C LEU A 47 4.59 0.47 10.11
N ASP A 48 3.77 1.40 10.60
CA ASP A 48 3.89 1.97 11.95
C ASP A 48 3.86 0.89 13.03
N ARG A 49 2.95 -0.09 12.91
CA ARG A 49 2.83 -1.23 13.85
C ARG A 49 4.00 -2.22 13.85
N ARG A 50 4.88 -2.19 12.85
CA ARG A 50 6.05 -3.09 12.77
C ARG A 50 7.36 -2.42 13.13
N CYS A 51 7.41 -1.09 13.09
CA CYS A 51 8.60 -0.30 13.36
C CYS A 51 8.49 0.57 14.63
N GLY A 52 7.32 0.64 15.26
CA GLY A 52 7.13 1.15 16.62
C GLY A 52 7.30 0.10 17.69
#